data_AF-A0A940NZW3-F1
#
_entry.id   AF-A0A940NZW3-F1
#
_cell.length_a   1.000
_cell.length_b   1.000
_cell.length_c   1.000
_cell.angle_alpha   90.00
_cell.angle_beta   90.00
_cell.angle_gamma   90.00
#
_symmetry.space_group_name_H-M   'P 1'
#
loop_
_entity.id
_entity.type
_entity.pdbx_description
1 polymer ?
#
loop_
_entity_poly.entity_id
_entity_poly.type
_entity_poly.pdbx_seq_one_letter_code
_entity_poly.pdbx_strand_id
1 'polypeptide(L)'
;MSDSTTARIVRTITDLGYAKITAIDSDGKPTYGSVQWLPHHRAGGRSYDAQPAGTATGIWADGMEVYAAEDNQGYNNTVTTVGVTDDVEEDWYGYTVNGDTVEEYANGESYPYFALVIIEDTTDGVGKTTIFPYCHINQRSAQSGATSEGNGLNPQFPQHNIACRPRPDVMCCKMTIAGKQKISTIPEPSAAVPHVSIKEATATVTVGQTVALTIDGIYPPSAEITWSSGTQAKATVSSSGVVSGVAAGSSVITASITVGGTSYTDTCTVTVNAAPSP
;
A
#
# COMPACT_ATOMS: atom_id res chain seq x y z
N MET A 1 2.75 -33.58 -1.43
CA MET A 1 3.15 -32.22 -1.84
C MET A 1 1.85 -31.46 -2.02
N SER A 2 1.43 -30.73 -1.00
CA SER A 2 0.17 -29.98 -1.03
C SER A 2 0.38 -28.73 -1.89
N ASP A 3 -0.30 -28.73 -3.02
CA ASP A 3 -0.46 -27.62 -3.95
C ASP A 3 -1.08 -26.44 -3.19
N SER A 4 -0.25 -25.45 -2.83
CA SER A 4 -0.70 -24.18 -2.26
C SER A 4 -1.01 -23.23 -3.42
N THR A 5 -2.07 -23.52 -4.17
CA THR A 5 -2.61 -22.58 -5.15
C THR A 5 -3.37 -21.50 -4.40
N THR A 6 -2.64 -20.52 -3.85
CA THR A 6 -3.24 -19.29 -3.33
C THR A 6 -4.07 -18.69 -4.45
N ALA A 7 -5.38 -18.62 -4.26
CA ALA A 7 -6.31 -18.12 -5.27
C ALA A 7 -5.99 -16.66 -5.58
N ARG A 8 -5.31 -16.42 -6.70
CA ARG A 8 -5.01 -15.07 -7.22
C ARG A 8 -6.34 -14.44 -7.63
N ILE A 9 -6.77 -13.38 -6.95
CA ILE A 9 -7.99 -12.67 -7.31
C ILE A 9 -7.70 -11.81 -8.54
N VAL A 10 -8.02 -12.34 -9.72
CA VAL A 10 -7.91 -11.62 -10.99
C VAL A 10 -9.06 -10.62 -11.09
N ARG A 11 -8.77 -9.33 -11.08
CA ARG A 11 -9.78 -8.27 -11.24
C ARG A 11 -9.86 -7.83 -12.70
N THR A 12 -11.08 -7.66 -13.22
CA THR A 12 -11.30 -7.08 -14.55
C THR A 12 -11.00 -5.59 -14.52
N ILE A 13 -10.14 -5.13 -15.44
CA ILE A 13 -9.80 -3.72 -15.59
C ILE A 13 -10.74 -3.11 -16.65
N THR A 14 -11.27 -1.91 -16.39
CA THR A 14 -11.97 -1.11 -17.39
C THR A 14 -10.98 -0.30 -18.22
N ASP A 15 -10.02 0.37 -17.58
CA ASP A 15 -8.98 1.15 -18.25
C ASP A 15 -7.65 1.07 -17.49
N LEU A 16 -6.56 1.13 -18.25
CA LEU A 16 -5.19 1.10 -17.76
C LEU A 16 -4.46 2.34 -18.26
N GLY A 17 -3.79 3.04 -17.35
CA GLY A 17 -2.95 4.17 -17.67
C GLY A 17 -1.70 4.21 -16.81
N TYR A 18 -0.79 5.10 -17.16
CA TYR A 18 0.41 5.35 -16.40
C TYR A 18 0.88 6.79 -16.61
N ALA A 19 1.76 7.27 -15.74
CA ALA A 19 2.46 8.54 -15.94
C ALA A 19 3.95 8.35 -15.66
N LYS A 20 4.80 8.76 -16.59
CA LYS A 20 6.25 8.75 -16.40
C LYS A 20 6.67 9.58 -15.20
N ILE A 21 7.68 9.13 -14.47
CA ILE A 21 8.40 9.99 -13.53
C ILE A 21 9.54 10.67 -14.30
N THR A 22 9.46 11.98 -14.42
CA THR A 22 10.37 12.81 -15.24
C THR A 22 11.56 13.36 -14.44
N ALA A 23 11.38 13.49 -13.13
CA ALA A 23 12.41 13.90 -12.19
C ALA A 23 12.06 13.39 -10.79
N ILE A 24 13.07 13.26 -9.94
CA ILE A 24 12.91 13.01 -8.50
C ILE A 24 13.77 14.06 -7.80
N ASP A 25 13.20 14.78 -6.84
CA ASP A 25 13.95 15.80 -6.08
C ASP A 25 14.83 15.18 -4.97
N SER A 26 15.51 16.03 -4.20
CA SER A 26 16.41 15.60 -3.12
C SER A 26 15.71 14.87 -1.98
N ASP A 27 14.41 15.10 -1.79
CA ASP A 27 13.59 14.47 -0.76
C ASP A 27 12.93 13.18 -1.27
N GLY A 28 13.20 12.82 -2.54
CA GLY A 28 12.68 11.62 -3.16
C GLY A 28 11.27 11.78 -3.72
N LYS A 29 10.78 13.03 -3.84
CA LYS A 29 9.46 13.32 -4.41
C LYS A 29 9.52 13.29 -5.95
N PRO A 30 8.67 12.48 -6.60
CA PRO A 30 8.63 12.39 -8.05
C PRO A 30 7.84 13.53 -8.70
N THR A 31 8.30 13.98 -9.87
CA THR A 31 7.54 14.82 -10.81
C THR A 31 6.96 13.97 -11.93
N TYR A 32 5.63 13.91 -12.02
CA TYR A 32 4.94 13.10 -13.03
C TYR A 32 4.68 13.86 -14.33
N GLY A 33 4.80 13.16 -15.45
CA GLY A 33 4.20 13.57 -16.72
C GLY A 33 2.67 13.47 -16.70
N SER A 34 2.03 13.84 -17.81
CA SER A 34 0.60 13.62 -17.99
C SER A 34 0.27 12.12 -18.03
N VAL A 35 -0.91 11.75 -17.51
CA VAL A 35 -1.36 10.36 -17.55
C VAL A 35 -1.68 9.94 -18.99
N GLN A 36 -0.97 8.92 -19.45
CA GLN A 36 -1.20 8.23 -20.71
C GLN A 36 -2.13 7.04 -20.48
N TRP A 37 -3.26 7.02 -21.20
CA TRP A 37 -4.23 5.93 -21.14
C TRP A 37 -3.99 4.96 -22.29
N LEU A 38 -3.76 3.68 -21.98
CA LEU A 38 -3.53 2.66 -22.99
C LEU A 38 -4.84 2.38 -23.75
N PRO A 39 -4.86 2.54 -25.09
CA PRO A 39 -6.07 2.38 -25.86
C PRO A 39 -6.53 0.92 -25.86
N HIS A 40 -7.81 0.69 -25.54
CA HIS A 40 -8.38 -0.65 -25.35
C HIS A 40 -8.12 -1.62 -26.53
N HIS A 41 -8.06 -1.12 -27.76
CA HIS A 41 -7.89 -1.92 -28.98
C HIS A 41 -6.43 -2.24 -29.32
N ARG A 42 -5.43 -1.65 -28.63
CA ARG A 42 -4.00 -1.90 -28.90
C ARG A 42 -3.26 -2.45 -27.68
N ALA A 43 -3.48 -1.87 -26.50
CA ALA A 43 -2.76 -2.20 -25.26
C ALA A 43 -3.62 -2.09 -23.99
N GLY A 44 -4.96 -2.11 -24.11
CA GLY A 44 -5.86 -2.03 -22.96
C GLY A 44 -5.52 -3.05 -21.87
N GLY A 45 -5.64 -2.64 -20.61
CA GLY A 45 -5.54 -3.57 -19.48
C GLY A 45 -6.71 -4.54 -19.47
N ARG A 46 -6.41 -5.82 -19.32
CA ARG A 46 -7.42 -6.89 -19.21
C ARG A 46 -7.67 -7.25 -17.76
N SER A 47 -6.60 -7.40 -17.00
CA SER A 47 -6.66 -7.76 -15.60
C SER A 47 -5.44 -7.31 -14.84
N TYR A 48 -5.59 -7.15 -13.53
CA TYR A 48 -4.46 -7.09 -12.63
C TYR A 48 -4.67 -7.90 -11.37
N ASP A 49 -3.54 -8.29 -10.78
CA ASP A 49 -3.39 -8.87 -9.46
C ASP A 49 -2.40 -7.99 -8.70
N ALA A 50 -2.73 -7.57 -7.49
CA ALA A 50 -1.89 -6.72 -6.66
C ALA A 50 -1.67 -7.38 -5.30
N GLN A 51 -0.46 -7.88 -5.08
CA GLN A 51 -0.10 -8.60 -3.86
C GLN A 51 0.82 -7.73 -3.02
N PRO A 52 0.56 -7.52 -1.72
CA PRO A 52 1.53 -6.87 -0.84
C PRO A 52 2.88 -7.59 -0.91
N ALA A 53 3.96 -6.84 -0.97
CA ALA A 53 5.31 -7.39 -0.93
C ALA A 53 5.72 -7.60 0.54
N GLY A 54 6.46 -8.69 0.81
CA GLY A 54 6.91 -9.07 2.14
C GLY A 54 6.10 -10.22 2.75
N THR A 55 6.47 -10.64 3.96
CA THR A 55 5.69 -11.65 4.71
C THR A 55 4.36 -11.03 5.12
N ALA A 56 3.30 -11.36 4.39
CA ALA A 56 1.96 -10.89 4.69
C ALA A 56 1.40 -11.59 5.92
N THR A 57 1.09 -10.82 6.96
CA THR A 57 0.26 -11.24 8.07
C THR A 57 -1.18 -10.87 7.74
N GLY A 58 -2.07 -11.86 7.67
CA GLY A 58 -3.49 -11.62 7.41
C GLY A 58 -4.13 -10.95 8.62
N ILE A 59 -4.69 -9.76 8.42
CA ILE A 59 -5.51 -9.06 9.41
C ILE A 59 -6.93 -9.01 8.87
N TRP A 60 -7.90 -9.41 9.70
CA TRP A 60 -9.32 -9.34 9.34
C TRP A 60 -9.87 -7.95 9.66
N ALA A 61 -10.34 -7.23 8.64
CA ALA A 61 -11.01 -5.94 8.78
C ALA A 61 -12.22 -5.86 7.83
N ASP A 62 -13.36 -5.38 8.34
CA ASP A 62 -14.60 -5.18 7.56
C ASP A 62 -15.05 -6.38 6.70
N GLY A 63 -14.84 -7.61 7.19
CA GLY A 63 -15.26 -8.83 6.49
C GLY A 63 -14.40 -9.21 5.26
N MET A 64 -13.25 -8.54 5.05
CA MET A 64 -12.25 -8.89 4.05
C MET A 64 -10.90 -9.19 4.73
N GLU A 65 -10.19 -10.20 4.21
CA GLU A 65 -8.81 -10.46 4.62
C GLU A 65 -7.91 -9.39 3.99
N VAL A 66 -7.30 -8.55 4.83
CA VAL A 66 -6.34 -7.54 4.41
C VAL A 66 -4.96 -8.02 4.81
N TYR A 67 -4.11 -8.26 3.81
CA TYR A 67 -2.72 -8.64 4.03
C TYR A 67 -1.91 -7.39 4.38
N ALA A 68 -1.29 -7.37 5.56
CA ALA A 68 -0.31 -6.36 5.96
C ALA A 68 1.07 -7.04 6.06
N ALA A 69 2.07 -6.54 5.34
CA ALA A 69 3.44 -6.99 5.53
C ALA A 69 4.06 -6.29 6.75
N GLU A 70 4.87 -7.00 7.54
CA GLU A 70 5.54 -6.47 8.74
C GLU A 70 6.43 -5.25 8.42
N ASP A 71 6.96 -5.17 7.19
CA ASP A 71 7.62 -4.00 6.61
C ASP A 71 6.81 -3.48 5.41
N ASN A 72 6.64 -2.16 5.27
CA ASN A 72 5.97 -1.56 4.12
C ASN A 72 6.83 -1.70 2.85
N GLN A 73 6.82 -2.88 2.21
CA GLN A 73 7.59 -3.15 0.99
C GLN A 73 6.81 -2.82 -0.30
N GLY A 74 5.59 -2.29 -0.17
CA GLY A 74 4.70 -1.95 -1.28
C GLY A 74 3.95 -3.16 -1.85
N TYR A 75 3.82 -3.22 -3.18
CA TYR A 75 3.03 -4.22 -3.90
C TYR A 75 3.80 -4.80 -5.08
N ASN A 76 3.69 -6.11 -5.29
CA ASN A 76 4.05 -6.75 -6.54
C ASN A 76 2.77 -6.93 -7.37
N ASN A 77 2.66 -6.16 -8.45
CA ASN A 77 1.53 -6.18 -9.37
C ASN A 77 1.84 -7.06 -10.58
N THR A 78 0.87 -7.85 -11.02
CA THR A 78 0.87 -8.49 -12.34
C THR A 78 -0.24 -7.87 -13.18
N VAL A 79 0.10 -7.18 -14.26
CA VAL A 79 -0.86 -6.54 -15.17
C VAL A 79 -0.86 -7.27 -16.51
N THR A 80 -2.03 -7.68 -17.00
CA THR A 80 -2.18 -8.30 -18.32
C THR A 80 -2.73 -7.28 -19.31
N THR A 81 -2.08 -7.11 -20.46
CA THR A 81 -2.50 -6.17 -21.53
C THR A 81 -2.95 -6.92 -22.78
N VAL A 82 -3.63 -6.25 -23.71
CA VAL A 82 -3.98 -6.83 -25.02
C VAL A 82 -2.75 -7.02 -25.91
N GLY A 83 -1.79 -6.12 -25.80
CA GLY A 83 -0.56 -6.08 -26.58
C GLY A 83 0.44 -5.14 -25.92
N VAL A 84 1.72 -5.24 -26.31
CA VAL A 84 2.76 -4.29 -25.91
C VAL A 84 2.85 -3.24 -27.03
N THR A 85 2.73 -1.98 -26.66
CA THR A 85 2.85 -0.82 -27.57
C THR A 85 4.21 -0.18 -27.41
N ASP A 86 4.67 0.54 -28.44
CA ASP A 86 5.94 1.26 -28.44
C ASP A 86 6.09 2.17 -27.20
N ASP A 87 5.02 2.86 -26.79
CA ASP A 87 5.01 3.69 -25.57
C ASP A 87 5.30 2.85 -24.29
N VAL A 88 4.80 1.62 -24.21
CA VAL A 88 5.06 0.71 -23.07
C VAL A 88 6.49 0.16 -23.14
N GLU A 89 6.99 -0.12 -24.35
CA GLU A 89 8.38 -0.51 -24.55
C GLU A 89 9.32 0.62 -24.08
N GLU A 90 9.11 1.85 -24.52
CA GLU A 90 9.90 3.00 -24.10
C GLU A 90 9.75 3.28 -22.59
N ASP A 91 8.52 3.47 -22.11
CA ASP A 91 8.31 4.09 -20.80
C ASP A 91 8.35 3.10 -19.62
N TRP A 92 8.12 1.80 -19.85
CA TRP A 92 8.18 0.78 -18.79
C TRP A 92 9.45 -0.05 -18.86
N TYR A 93 9.92 -0.34 -20.08
CA TYR A 93 11.08 -1.18 -20.32
C TYR A 93 12.34 -0.38 -20.70
N GLY A 94 12.21 0.92 -20.94
CA GLY A 94 13.32 1.84 -21.13
C GLY A 94 13.89 1.86 -22.56
N TYR A 95 13.23 1.26 -23.54
CA TYR A 95 13.78 1.20 -24.91
C TYR A 95 13.98 2.59 -25.50
N THR A 96 15.17 2.88 -26.03
CA THR A 96 15.45 4.11 -26.75
C THR A 96 15.56 3.84 -28.25
N VAL A 97 14.80 4.58 -29.05
CA VAL A 97 14.87 4.51 -30.51
C VAL A 97 15.84 5.57 -31.02
N ASN A 98 17.02 5.13 -31.50
CA ASN A 98 18.01 6.00 -32.13
C ASN A 98 17.97 5.81 -33.65
N GLY A 99 17.12 6.59 -34.34
CA GLY A 99 16.90 6.45 -35.78
C GLY A 99 16.13 5.19 -36.13
N ASP A 100 16.67 4.33 -37.01
CA ASP A 100 16.05 3.04 -37.40
C ASP A 100 16.45 1.87 -36.46
N THR A 101 17.24 2.16 -35.42
CA THR A 101 17.77 1.16 -34.48
C THR A 101 17.15 1.31 -33.10
N VAL A 102 16.56 0.21 -32.62
CA VAL A 102 16.15 0.06 -31.22
C VAL A 102 17.38 -0.35 -30.42
N GLU A 103 17.82 0.50 -29.51
CA GLU A 103 18.86 0.13 -28.53
C GLU A 103 18.17 -0.49 -27.31
N GLU A 104 18.55 -1.74 -27.00
CA GLU A 104 18.09 -2.44 -25.82
C GLU A 104 18.76 -1.86 -24.57
N TYR A 105 18.01 -1.80 -23.46
CA TYR A 105 18.49 -1.29 -22.19
C TYR A 105 19.81 -1.96 -21.77
N ALA A 106 20.79 -1.15 -21.39
CA ALA A 106 22.11 -1.66 -20.99
C ALA A 106 22.01 -2.47 -19.69
N ASN A 107 22.76 -3.58 -19.63
CA ASN A 107 22.82 -4.45 -18.47
C ASN A 107 23.42 -3.69 -17.26
N GLY A 108 22.60 -3.32 -16.27
CA GLY A 108 23.02 -2.63 -15.05
C GLY A 108 22.32 -1.30 -14.75
N GLU A 109 21.49 -0.78 -15.67
CA GLU A 109 20.68 0.41 -15.43
C GLU A 109 19.31 0.06 -14.81
N SER A 110 18.81 0.92 -13.92
CA SER A 110 17.50 0.71 -13.28
C SER A 110 16.39 1.03 -14.26
N TYR A 111 15.42 0.13 -14.44
CA TYR A 111 14.23 0.38 -15.24
C TYR A 111 13.56 1.71 -14.85
N PRO A 112 12.95 2.43 -15.81
CA PRO A 112 12.30 3.69 -15.53
C PRO A 112 11.17 3.52 -14.51
N TYR A 113 11.05 4.50 -13.62
CA TYR A 113 9.94 4.57 -12.69
C TYR A 113 8.75 5.32 -13.29
N PHE A 114 7.55 4.88 -12.93
CA PHE A 114 6.29 5.47 -13.36
C PHE A 114 5.22 5.33 -12.26
N ALA A 115 4.17 6.14 -12.33
CA ALA A 115 2.93 5.87 -11.62
C ALA A 115 2.00 5.00 -12.47
N LEU A 116 1.44 3.95 -11.88
CA LEU A 116 0.46 3.07 -12.51
C LEU A 116 -0.96 3.49 -12.10
N VAL A 117 -1.88 3.57 -13.06
CA VAL A 117 -3.27 3.96 -12.84
C VAL A 117 -4.20 2.89 -13.40
N ILE A 118 -5.09 2.37 -12.57
CA ILE A 118 -5.99 1.27 -12.93
C ILE A 118 -7.42 1.68 -12.57
N ILE A 119 -8.32 1.62 -13.55
CA ILE A 119 -9.76 1.76 -13.31
C ILE A 119 -10.37 0.36 -13.31
N GLU A 120 -11.07 0.01 -12.23
CA GLU A 120 -11.70 -1.30 -12.05
C GLU A 120 -13.19 -1.18 -11.74
N ASP A 121 -13.91 -2.23 -12.09
CA ASP A 121 -15.27 -2.46 -11.62
C ASP A 121 -15.25 -2.93 -10.15
N THR A 122 -16.20 -2.45 -9.37
CA THR A 122 -16.45 -2.87 -8.00
C THR A 122 -17.84 -3.49 -7.90
N THR A 123 -18.06 -4.35 -6.90
CA THR A 123 -19.31 -5.10 -6.72
C THR A 123 -20.51 -4.22 -6.42
N ASP A 124 -20.29 -2.99 -5.96
CA ASP A 124 -21.31 -1.95 -5.76
C ASP A 124 -21.72 -1.22 -7.08
N GLY A 125 -21.07 -1.52 -8.20
CA GLY A 125 -21.33 -0.91 -9.51
C GLY A 125 -20.76 0.50 -9.69
N VAL A 126 -20.09 1.08 -8.68
CA VAL A 126 -19.54 2.45 -8.74
C VAL A 126 -18.19 2.46 -9.48
N GLY A 127 -17.42 1.38 -9.34
CA GLY A 127 -16.02 1.28 -9.76
C GLY A 127 -15.07 2.09 -8.88
N LYS A 128 -13.77 1.91 -9.09
CA LYS A 128 -12.73 2.71 -8.44
C LYS A 128 -11.54 2.93 -9.35
N THR A 129 -10.81 4.00 -9.06
CA THR A 129 -9.52 4.30 -9.71
C THR A 129 -8.42 4.10 -8.69
N THR A 130 -7.61 3.07 -8.88
CA THR A 130 -6.45 2.73 -8.05
C THR A 130 -5.20 3.33 -8.67
N ILE A 131 -4.38 4.00 -7.86
CA ILE A 131 -3.13 4.61 -8.30
C ILE A 131 -1.99 4.04 -7.46
N PHE A 132 -0.98 3.48 -8.10
CA PHE A 132 0.29 3.14 -7.46
C PHE A 132 1.33 4.16 -7.90
N PRO A 133 1.77 5.06 -7.00
CA PRO A 133 2.46 6.27 -7.43
C PRO A 133 3.94 6.07 -7.74
N TYR A 134 4.53 4.93 -7.40
CA TYR A 134 5.97 4.70 -7.55
C TYR A 134 6.26 3.25 -7.90
N CYS A 135 6.29 2.95 -9.20
CA CYS A 135 6.42 1.61 -9.73
C CYS A 135 7.56 1.51 -10.75
N HIS A 136 8.10 0.31 -10.90
CA HIS A 136 9.04 -0.05 -11.96
C HIS A 136 8.85 -1.51 -12.35
N ILE A 137 9.37 -1.89 -13.51
CA ILE A 137 9.40 -3.29 -13.94
C ILE A 137 10.57 -3.99 -13.25
N ASN A 138 10.33 -5.21 -12.73
CA ASN A 138 11.41 -6.03 -12.16
C ASN A 138 12.21 -6.78 -13.23
N GLN A 139 11.51 -7.24 -14.27
CA GLN A 139 12.05 -8.06 -15.35
C GLN A 139 11.11 -8.02 -16.55
N ARG A 140 11.66 -8.16 -17.76
CA ARG A 140 10.87 -8.27 -19.00
C ARG A 140 9.83 -9.39 -18.88
N SER A 141 8.65 -9.15 -19.46
CA SER A 141 7.64 -10.19 -19.61
C SER A 141 8.21 -11.35 -20.43
N ALA A 142 8.21 -12.56 -19.87
CA ALA A 142 8.54 -13.75 -20.65
C ALA A 142 7.39 -14.01 -21.64
N GLN A 143 7.59 -13.67 -22.90
CA GLN A 143 6.67 -14.06 -23.97
C GLN A 143 6.87 -15.56 -24.25
N SER A 144 6.32 -16.41 -23.39
CA SER A 144 6.46 -17.86 -23.56
C SER A 144 5.54 -18.34 -24.68
N GLY A 145 6.05 -18.31 -25.91
CA GLY A 145 5.42 -18.92 -27.07
C GLY A 145 5.46 -20.44 -26.97
N ALA A 146 4.53 -21.04 -26.24
CA ALA A 146 4.25 -22.46 -26.37
C ALA A 146 3.12 -22.63 -27.41
N THR A 147 3.47 -22.96 -28.65
CA THR A 147 2.51 -23.55 -29.58
C THR A 147 2.35 -25.01 -29.19
N SER A 148 1.40 -25.33 -28.33
CA SER A 148 0.95 -26.71 -28.21
C SER A 148 0.16 -27.06 -29.47
N GLU A 149 0.75 -27.86 -30.35
CA GLU A 149 0.00 -28.56 -31.39
C GLU A 149 -1.09 -29.40 -30.71
N GLY A 150 -2.36 -29.01 -30.86
CA GLY A 150 -3.49 -29.91 -30.60
C GLY A 150 -4.58 -29.46 -29.63
N ASN A 151 -4.49 -28.29 -28.99
CA ASN A 151 -5.63 -27.73 -28.24
C ASN A 151 -5.87 -26.28 -28.68
N GLY A 152 -7.14 -25.94 -28.92
CA GLY A 152 -7.59 -24.72 -29.59
C GLY A 152 -6.92 -23.42 -29.15
N LEU A 153 -6.98 -22.41 -30.02
CA LEU A 153 -6.42 -21.06 -29.85
C LEU A 153 -6.55 -20.57 -28.40
N ASN A 154 -5.46 -20.68 -27.63
CA ASN A 154 -5.35 -20.09 -26.31
C ASN A 154 -4.45 -18.85 -26.44
N PRO A 155 -5.01 -17.66 -26.78
CA PRO A 155 -4.19 -16.47 -26.97
C PRO A 155 -3.48 -16.13 -25.65
N GLN A 156 -2.14 -16.21 -25.66
CA GLN A 156 -1.32 -15.75 -24.55
C GLN A 156 -1.18 -14.24 -24.64
N PHE A 157 -1.62 -13.54 -23.60
CA PHE A 157 -1.54 -12.08 -23.51
C PHE A 157 -0.28 -11.66 -22.74
N PRO A 158 0.36 -10.53 -23.10
CA PRO A 158 1.52 -10.03 -22.35
C PRO A 158 1.19 -9.80 -20.88
N GLN A 159 2.09 -10.27 -20.00
CA GLN A 159 1.99 -10.09 -18.54
C GLN A 159 3.16 -9.28 -18.01
N HIS A 160 2.87 -8.14 -17.41
CA HIS A 160 3.87 -7.21 -16.89
C HIS A 160 3.98 -7.38 -15.37
N ASN A 161 5.18 -7.74 -14.90
CA ASN A 161 5.49 -7.82 -13.47
C ASN A 161 6.02 -6.47 -12.99
N ILE A 162 5.18 -5.73 -12.28
CA ILE A 162 5.42 -4.36 -11.87
C ILE A 162 5.58 -4.32 -10.36
N ALA A 163 6.77 -3.94 -9.87
CA ALA A 163 6.99 -3.65 -8.46
C ALA A 163 6.61 -2.20 -8.17
N CYS A 164 5.61 -2.01 -7.32
CA CYS A 164 5.22 -0.70 -6.80
C CYS A 164 5.72 -0.57 -5.37
N ARG A 165 6.69 0.32 -5.15
CA ARG A 165 7.35 0.52 -3.86
C ARG A 165 6.76 1.74 -3.15
N PRO A 166 6.96 1.88 -1.83
CA PRO A 166 6.63 3.13 -1.15
C PRO A 166 7.33 4.29 -1.82
N ARG A 167 6.59 5.39 -2.02
CA ARG A 167 7.19 6.65 -2.43
C ARG A 167 8.29 7.06 -1.43
N PRO A 168 9.50 7.44 -1.87
CA PRO A 168 10.58 7.76 -0.96
C PRO A 168 10.31 8.98 -0.04
N ASP A 169 9.46 9.92 -0.46
CA ASP A 169 9.15 11.14 0.28
C ASP A 169 8.04 10.96 1.34
N VAL A 170 7.00 10.18 1.03
CA VAL A 170 5.79 10.06 1.87
C VAL A 170 5.39 8.62 2.22
N MET A 171 6.17 7.63 1.80
CA MET A 171 5.91 6.19 2.01
C MET A 171 4.55 5.70 1.49
N CYS A 172 3.89 6.47 0.63
CA CYS A 172 2.61 6.11 0.02
C CYS A 172 2.83 5.03 -1.05
N CYS A 173 2.14 3.90 -0.90
CA CYS A 173 2.22 2.78 -1.83
C CYS A 173 1.02 2.69 -2.78
N LYS A 174 -0.13 3.24 -2.39
CA LYS A 174 -1.40 3.15 -3.13
C LYS A 174 -2.33 4.28 -2.74
N MET A 175 -3.00 4.86 -3.72
CA MET A 175 -4.13 5.78 -3.56
C MET A 175 -5.37 5.19 -4.23
N THR A 176 -6.55 5.63 -3.80
CA THR A 176 -7.82 5.22 -4.42
C THR A 176 -8.73 6.43 -4.52
N ILE A 177 -9.30 6.59 -5.71
CA ILE A 177 -10.35 7.57 -5.99
C ILE A 177 -11.65 6.80 -6.19
N ALA A 178 -12.72 7.27 -5.55
CA ALA A 178 -14.05 6.69 -5.71
C ALA A 178 -14.56 6.91 -7.14
N GLY A 179 -15.12 5.85 -7.73
CA GLY A 179 -15.62 5.88 -9.10
C GLY A 179 -14.56 5.64 -10.17
N LYS A 180 -15.06 5.42 -11.38
CA LYS A 180 -14.25 5.25 -12.60
C LYS A 180 -13.86 6.60 -13.18
N GLN A 181 -12.69 7.11 -12.79
CA GLN A 181 -12.22 8.43 -13.20
C GLN A 181 -10.95 8.35 -14.03
N LYS A 182 -11.02 8.83 -15.28
CA LYS A 182 -9.81 9.07 -16.09
C LYS A 182 -9.15 10.38 -15.67
N ILE A 183 -8.17 10.27 -14.79
CA ILE A 183 -7.32 11.38 -14.38
C ILE A 183 -6.34 11.78 -15.50
N SER A 184 -5.97 13.06 -15.54
CA SER A 184 -4.96 13.60 -16.48
C SER A 184 -3.60 13.85 -15.83
N THR A 185 -3.58 13.97 -14.50
CA THR A 185 -2.39 14.18 -13.68
C THR A 185 -2.46 13.25 -12.48
N ILE A 186 -1.31 12.83 -11.97
CA ILE A 186 -1.24 12.04 -10.73
C ILE A 186 -1.52 13.00 -9.57
N PRO A 187 -2.58 12.79 -8.77
CA PRO A 187 -2.80 13.59 -7.58
C PRO A 187 -1.64 13.37 -6.63
N GLU A 188 -1.17 14.44 -5.99
CA GLU A 188 -0.28 14.26 -4.86
C GLU A 188 -1.03 13.47 -3.78
N PRO A 189 -0.40 12.46 -3.16
CA PRO A 189 -0.93 11.88 -1.96
C PRO A 189 -1.25 13.02 -1.02
N SER A 190 -2.53 13.18 -0.66
CA SER A 190 -2.86 13.99 0.51
C SER A 190 -1.99 13.44 1.61
N ALA A 191 -1.02 14.23 2.10
CA ALA A 191 -0.12 13.77 3.15
C ALA A 191 -1.02 13.26 4.27
N ALA A 192 -1.13 11.94 4.43
CA ALA A 192 -1.77 11.40 5.60
C ALA A 192 -0.81 11.79 6.70
N VAL A 193 -1.19 12.83 7.45
CA VAL A 193 -0.38 13.32 8.55
C VAL A 193 -0.22 12.13 9.48
N PRO A 194 1.02 11.72 9.79
CA PRO A 194 1.20 10.65 10.74
C PRO A 194 0.46 10.99 12.02
N HIS A 195 -0.28 10.02 12.52
CA HIS A 195 -1.09 10.20 13.71
C HIS A 195 -1.27 8.86 14.38
N VAL A 196 -1.57 8.92 15.67
CA VAL A 196 -2.08 7.83 16.46
C VAL A 196 -3.24 8.41 17.26
N SER A 197 -4.34 7.66 17.36
CA SER A 197 -5.55 8.06 18.06
C SER A 197 -5.97 6.94 18.99
N ILE A 198 -6.17 7.28 20.26
CA ILE A 198 -6.74 6.39 21.28
C ILE A 198 -8.24 6.64 21.27
N LYS A 199 -9.02 5.57 21.10
CA LYS A 199 -10.48 5.61 21.08
C LYS A 199 -11.06 6.25 22.36
N GLU A 200 -10.45 5.95 23.49
CA GLU A 200 -10.88 6.42 24.81
C GLU A 200 -10.13 7.68 25.25
N ALA A 201 -10.81 8.83 25.32
CA ALA A 201 -10.25 10.02 25.97
C ALA A 201 -10.05 9.83 27.50
N THR A 202 -10.88 8.97 28.11
CA THR A 202 -10.82 8.62 29.54
C THR A 202 -11.13 7.15 29.77
N ALA A 203 -10.47 6.53 30.74
CA ALA A 203 -10.77 5.17 31.18
C ALA A 203 -10.75 5.06 32.72
N THR A 204 -11.43 4.04 33.23
CA THR A 204 -11.48 3.73 34.67
C THR A 204 -11.02 2.31 34.93
N VAL A 205 -10.20 2.11 35.95
CA VAL A 205 -9.72 0.78 36.38
C VAL A 205 -9.70 0.71 37.90
N THR A 206 -9.95 -0.45 38.48
CA THR A 206 -9.82 -0.66 39.93
C THR A 206 -8.40 -1.10 40.27
N VAL A 207 -7.89 -0.75 41.45
CA VAL A 207 -6.59 -1.28 41.94
C VAL A 207 -6.54 -2.81 41.78
N GLY A 208 -5.47 -3.30 41.15
CA GLY A 208 -5.24 -4.72 40.87
C GLY A 208 -5.94 -5.26 39.61
N GLN A 209 -6.73 -4.44 38.92
CA GLN A 209 -7.40 -4.81 37.67
C GLN A 209 -6.71 -4.16 36.46
N THR A 210 -7.13 -4.57 35.26
CA THR A 210 -6.63 -4.05 34.00
C THR A 210 -7.74 -3.55 33.08
N VAL A 211 -7.39 -2.64 32.18
CA VAL A 211 -8.23 -2.17 31.08
C VAL A 211 -7.36 -2.02 29.83
N ALA A 212 -7.84 -2.50 28.69
CA ALA A 212 -7.16 -2.30 27.42
C ALA A 212 -7.62 -1.00 26.76
N LEU A 213 -6.68 -0.20 26.28
CA LEU A 213 -6.97 0.96 25.44
C LEU A 213 -7.03 0.52 23.97
N THR A 214 -7.94 1.11 23.21
CA THR A 214 -8.12 0.77 21.79
C THR A 214 -7.55 1.88 20.93
N ILE A 215 -6.84 1.51 19.86
CA ILE A 215 -6.43 2.47 18.83
C ILE A 215 -7.51 2.51 17.75
N ASP A 216 -8.06 3.68 17.46
CA ASP A 216 -9.09 3.89 16.43
C ASP A 216 -8.56 4.57 15.16
N GLY A 217 -7.32 5.07 15.21
CA GLY A 217 -6.61 5.61 14.04
C GLY A 217 -5.10 5.53 14.19
N ILE A 218 -4.41 5.07 13.13
CA ILE A 218 -2.95 5.11 13.06
C ILE A 218 -2.49 5.29 11.61
N TYR A 219 -1.54 6.19 11.39
CA TYR A 219 -0.84 6.32 10.11
C TYR A 219 0.65 6.61 10.31
N PRO A 220 1.55 5.93 9.56
CA PRO A 220 1.27 4.80 8.69
C PRO A 220 0.78 3.57 9.49
N PRO A 221 0.03 2.63 8.88
CA PRO A 221 -0.47 1.45 9.58
C PRO A 221 0.62 0.56 10.20
N SER A 222 1.85 0.64 9.68
CA SER A 222 3.03 -0.07 10.17
C SER A 222 3.79 0.68 11.27
N ALA A 223 3.30 1.83 11.74
CA ALA A 223 3.98 2.58 12.78
C ALA A 223 3.97 1.82 14.12
N GLU A 224 5.13 1.70 14.74
CA GLU A 224 5.26 1.10 16.06
C GLU A 224 4.77 2.08 17.13
N ILE A 225 3.83 1.63 17.96
CA ILE A 225 3.28 2.42 19.06
C ILE A 225 4.11 2.20 20.32
N THR A 226 4.67 3.28 20.84
CA THR A 226 5.29 3.31 22.17
C THR A 226 4.28 3.85 23.19
N TRP A 227 4.09 3.10 24.27
CA TRP A 227 3.22 3.49 25.37
C TRP A 227 4.01 4.02 26.57
N SER A 228 3.48 5.04 27.24
CA SER A 228 4.04 5.55 28.48
C SER A 228 2.95 5.97 29.48
N SER A 229 3.30 6.00 30.76
CA SER A 229 2.43 6.44 31.85
C SER A 229 3.08 7.59 32.60
N GLY A 230 2.34 8.70 32.76
CA GLY A 230 2.80 9.88 33.49
C GLY A 230 2.97 9.65 34.99
N THR A 231 2.21 8.72 35.57
CA THR A 231 2.26 8.39 37.00
C THR A 231 2.24 6.88 37.22
N GLN A 232 3.37 6.21 37.03
CA GLN A 232 3.50 4.75 37.19
C GLN A 232 3.10 4.23 38.58
N ALA A 233 3.25 5.05 39.62
CA ALA A 233 2.80 4.72 40.98
C ALA A 233 1.26 4.61 41.11
N LYS A 234 0.50 5.09 40.12
CA LYS A 234 -0.97 5.03 40.07
C LYS A 234 -1.44 4.03 39.03
N ALA A 235 -0.91 4.09 37.81
CA ALA A 235 -1.22 3.15 36.75
C ALA A 235 0.01 2.88 35.86
N THR A 236 0.19 1.64 35.42
CA THR A 236 1.22 1.25 34.44
C THR A 236 0.57 0.82 33.14
N VAL A 237 1.28 0.89 32.02
CA VAL A 237 0.80 0.43 30.71
C VAL A 237 1.81 -0.53 30.08
N SER A 238 1.34 -1.60 29.44
CA SER A 238 2.18 -2.55 28.69
C SER A 238 2.51 -2.03 27.28
N SER A 239 3.41 -2.71 26.58
CA SER A 239 3.68 -2.45 25.16
C SER A 239 2.47 -2.70 24.25
N SER A 240 1.49 -3.48 24.70
CA SER A 240 0.24 -3.76 23.97
C SER A 240 -0.91 -2.81 24.33
N GLY A 241 -0.67 -1.74 25.09
CA GLY A 241 -1.71 -0.78 25.48
C GLY A 241 -2.65 -1.26 26.59
N VAL A 242 -2.24 -2.26 27.37
CA VAL A 242 -3.01 -2.75 28.54
C VAL A 242 -2.58 -1.99 29.78
N VAL A 243 -3.51 -1.26 30.38
CA VAL A 243 -3.30 -0.45 31.58
C VAL A 243 -3.64 -1.25 32.84
N SER A 244 -2.76 -1.22 33.84
CA SER A 244 -2.95 -1.86 35.15
C SER A 244 -3.09 -0.80 36.26
N GLY A 245 -4.11 -0.94 37.11
CA GLY A 245 -4.30 -0.09 38.28
C GLY A 245 -3.39 -0.48 39.45
N VAL A 246 -2.51 0.42 39.88
CA VAL A 246 -1.55 0.21 40.97
C VAL A 246 -2.06 0.77 42.30
N ALA A 247 -2.51 2.03 42.31
CA ALA A 247 -3.02 2.70 43.49
C ALA A 247 -4.04 3.77 43.11
N ALA A 248 -4.99 4.05 44.02
CA ALA A 248 -6.02 5.05 43.77
C ALA A 248 -5.43 6.43 43.40
N GLY A 249 -5.99 7.06 42.38
CA GLY A 249 -5.50 8.31 41.81
C GLY A 249 -5.73 8.37 40.29
N SER A 250 -5.00 9.25 39.60
CA SER A 250 -5.09 9.38 38.15
C SER A 250 -3.70 9.32 37.50
N SER A 251 -3.64 8.80 36.28
CA SER A 251 -2.46 8.82 35.42
C SER A 251 -2.86 9.16 33.99
N VAL A 252 -2.04 9.93 33.29
CA VAL A 252 -2.17 10.13 31.84
C VAL A 252 -1.35 9.05 31.14
N ILE A 253 -2.00 8.30 30.25
CA ILE A 253 -1.37 7.28 29.42
C ILE A 253 -1.19 7.87 28.02
N THR A 254 0.01 7.80 27.47
CA THR A 254 0.35 8.37 26.16
C THR A 254 0.73 7.26 25.19
N ALA A 255 0.09 7.24 24.02
CA ALA A 255 0.52 6.50 22.85
C ALA A 255 1.36 7.43 21.97
N SER A 256 2.49 6.95 21.45
CA SER A 256 3.38 7.71 20.59
C SER A 256 3.82 6.88 19.39
N ILE A 257 3.89 7.50 18.22
CA ILE A 257 4.57 6.96 17.04
C ILE A 257 5.67 7.93 16.60
N THR A 258 6.71 7.41 15.96
CA THR A 258 7.78 8.25 15.36
C THR A 258 7.84 7.97 13.87
N VAL A 259 7.68 9.02 13.06
CA VAL A 259 7.72 8.93 11.60
C VAL A 259 8.62 10.05 11.09
N GLY A 260 9.65 9.69 10.32
CA GLY A 260 10.61 10.68 9.79
C GLY A 260 11.31 11.50 10.87
N GLY A 261 11.57 10.92 12.05
CA GLY A 261 12.18 11.61 13.19
C GLY A 261 11.26 12.57 13.96
N THR A 262 9.99 12.68 13.57
CA THR A 262 8.97 13.48 14.28
C THR A 262 8.08 12.56 15.10
N SER A 263 7.81 12.94 16.36
CA SER A 263 6.94 12.21 17.27
C SER A 263 5.51 12.75 17.19
N TYR A 264 4.54 11.83 17.10
CA TYR A 264 3.11 12.11 17.11
C TYR A 264 2.47 11.32 18.25
N THR A 265 1.60 11.97 19.03
CA THR A 265 1.10 11.41 20.27
C THR A 265 -0.38 11.64 20.46
N ASP A 266 -1.03 10.71 21.17
CA ASP A 266 -2.36 10.91 21.74
C ASP A 266 -2.41 10.37 23.18
N THR A 267 -3.39 10.82 23.96
CA THR A 267 -3.44 10.59 25.41
C THR A 267 -4.81 10.16 25.91
N CYS A 268 -4.81 9.25 26.90
CA CYS A 268 -5.98 8.83 27.65
C CYS A 268 -5.77 9.15 29.14
N THR A 269 -6.75 9.78 29.79
CA THR A 269 -6.72 9.97 31.24
C THR A 269 -7.34 8.78 31.95
N VAL A 270 -6.53 8.07 32.73
CA VAL A 270 -6.97 6.90 33.50
C VAL A 270 -7.24 7.29 34.95
N THR A 271 -8.41 6.95 35.45
CA THR A 271 -8.77 7.06 36.88
C THR A 271 -8.72 5.67 37.52
N VAL A 272 -7.92 5.54 38.57
CA VAL A 272 -7.79 4.31 39.35
C VAL A 272 -8.64 4.42 40.60
N ASN A 273 -9.68 3.59 40.67
CA ASN A 273 -10.54 3.46 41.84
C ASN A 273 -9.89 2.57 42.90
N ALA A 274 -10.09 2.91 44.18
CA ALA A 274 -9.68 2.05 45.27
C ALA A 274 -10.35 0.67 45.15
N ALA A 275 -9.63 -0.38 45.56
CA ALA A 275 -10.24 -1.69 45.70
C ALA A 275 -11.36 -1.63 46.75
N PRO A 276 -12.48 -2.35 46.57
CA PRO A 276 -13.50 -2.46 47.60
C PRO A 276 -12.87 -3.03 48.88
N SER A 277 -13.14 -2.40 50.02
CA SER A 277 -12.76 -2.97 51.31
C SER A 277 -13.53 -4.27 51.53
N PRO A 278 -12.88 -5.36 51.99
CA PRO A 278 -13.57 -6.58 52.40
C PRO A 278 -14.48 -6.34 53.62
#